data_AF-D0NN62-F1
#
_entry.id   AF-D0NN62-F1
#
_cell.length_a   1.000
_cell.length_b   1.000
_cell.length_c   1.000
_cell.angle_alpha   90.00
_cell.angle_beta   90.00
_cell.angle_gamma   90.00
#
_symmetry.space_group_name_H-M   'P 1'
#
loop_
_entity.id
_entity.type
_entity.pdbx_description
1 polymer ?
#
loop_
_entity_poly.entity_id
_entity_poly.type
_entity_poly.pdbx_seq_one_letter_code
_entity_poly.pdbx_strand_id
1 'polypeptide(L)' 'MAEVELECAVYGEGTVFPVKIASNAKVSALQKAIVNEKKDVNDRFKVDPARLTLYLARKKGEATWMKHDHTVKGFL' A
#
# COMPACT_ATOMS: atom_id res chain seq x y z
N MET A 1 -12.52 4.43 -16.61
CA MET A 1 -11.04 4.34 -16.60
C MET A 1 -10.67 3.00 -15.98
N ALA A 2 -9.60 2.35 -16.42
CA ALA A 2 -9.22 1.06 -15.84
C ALA A 2 -8.79 1.23 -14.37
N GLU A 3 -9.31 0.39 -13.50
CA GLU A 3 -8.89 0.29 -12.10
C GLU A 3 -7.80 -0.77 -11.95
N VAL A 4 -6.92 -0.57 -10.97
CA VAL A 4 -5.90 -1.52 -10.56
C VAL A 4 -6.05 -1.78 -9.06
N GLU A 5 -5.66 -2.98 -8.65
CA GLU A 5 -5.58 -3.37 -7.25
C GLU A 5 -4.11 -3.43 -6.85
N LEU A 6 -3.76 -2.70 -5.80
CA LEU A 6 -2.40 -2.63 -5.26
C LEU A 6 -2.36 -3.33 -3.91
N GLU A 7 -1.44 -4.26 -3.75
CA GLU A 7 -1.14 -4.87 -2.45
C GLU A 7 -0.28 -3.93 -1.63
N CYS A 8 -0.83 -3.42 -0.52
CA CYS A 8 -0.17 -2.48 0.37
C CYS A 8 0.17 -3.16 1.70
N ALA A 9 1.30 -2.78 2.30
CA ALA A 9 1.69 -3.24 3.63
C ALA A 9 2.21 -2.06 4.45
N VAL A 10 1.95 -2.09 5.76
CA VAL A 10 2.56 -1.15 6.69
C VAL A 10 3.90 -1.72 7.15
N TYR A 11 4.96 -0.91 7.02
CA TYR A 11 6.30 -1.27 7.46
C TYR A 11 6.29 -1.65 8.95
N GLY A 12 6.77 -2.85 9.28
CA GLY A 12 6.82 -3.37 10.64
C GLY A 12 5.52 -4.00 11.18
N GLU A 13 4.37 -3.86 10.51
CA GLU A 13 3.11 -4.49 10.94
C GLU A 13 2.97 -5.92 10.38
N GLY A 14 3.55 -6.19 9.20
CA GLY A 14 3.54 -7.51 8.55
C GLY A 14 2.19 -7.91 7.95
N THR A 15 1.17 -7.05 8.05
CA THR A 15 -0.14 -7.23 7.42
C THR A 15 -0.18 -6.59 6.04
N VAL A 16 -0.65 -7.35 5.04
CA VAL A 16 -0.90 -6.89 3.67
C VAL A 16 -2.40 -6.67 3.49
N PHE A 17 -2.80 -5.64 2.74
CA PHE A 17 -4.18 -5.34 2.42
C PHE A 17 -4.30 -4.75 0.99
N PRO A 18 -5.35 -5.11 0.25
CA PRO A 18 -5.55 -4.61 -1.10
C PRO A 18 -6.10 -3.18 -1.09
N VAL A 19 -5.72 -2.37 -2.08
CA VAL A 19 -6.25 -1.02 -2.30
C VAL A 19 -6.61 -0.87 -3.77
N LYS A 20 -7.88 -0.57 -4.06
CA LYS A 20 -8.36 -0.32 -5.42
C LYS A 20 -8.24 1.14 -5.79
N ILE A 21 -7.72 1.42 -6.98
CA ILE A 21 -7.55 2.79 -7.47
C ILE A 21 -7.57 2.87 -9.00
N ALA A 22 -7.97 4.01 -9.55
CA ALA A 22 -7.83 4.25 -10.98
C ALA A 22 -6.34 4.21 -11.40
N SER A 23 -6.05 3.53 -12.50
CA SER A 23 -4.69 3.34 -13.05
C SER A 23 -3.91 4.63 -13.32
N ASN A 24 -4.60 5.75 -13.56
CA ASN A 24 -4.02 7.07 -13.79
C ASN A 24 -4.16 8.02 -12.59
N ALA A 25 -4.57 7.51 -11.43
CA ALA A 25 -4.74 8.33 -10.25
C ALA A 25 -3.39 8.89 -9.78
N LYS A 26 -3.44 10.09 -9.18
CA LYS A 26 -2.27 10.72 -8.57
C LYS A 26 -1.89 10.02 -7.27
N VAL A 27 -0.64 10.17 -6.87
CA VAL A 27 -0.12 9.66 -5.58
C VAL A 27 -0.95 10.15 -4.39
N SER A 28 -1.44 11.40 -4.43
CA SER A 28 -2.30 11.94 -3.37
C SER A 28 -3.65 11.22 -3.24
N ALA A 29 -4.17 10.67 -4.34
CA ALA A 29 -5.37 9.83 -4.31
C ALA A 29 -5.05 8.45 -3.72
N LEU A 30 -3.88 7.88 -4.04
CA LEU A 30 -3.43 6.62 -3.45
C LEU A 30 -3.23 6.74 -1.93
N GLN A 31 -2.59 7.81 -1.47
CA GLN A 31 -2.45 8.08 -0.03
C GLN A 31 -3.81 8.13 0.67
N LYS A 32 -4.80 8.81 0.09
CA LYS A 32 -6.17 8.87 0.65
C LYS A 32 -6.84 7.49 0.66
N ALA A 33 -6.69 6.73 -0.41
CA ALA A 33 -7.26 5.39 -0.50
C ALA A 33 -6.69 4.46 0.59
N ILE A 34 -5.37 4.49 0.81
CA ILE A 34 -4.70 3.71 1.87
C ILE A 34 -5.24 4.07 3.27
N VAL A 35 -5.33 5.37 3.58
CA VAL A 35 -5.86 5.82 4.89
C VAL A 35 -7.32 5.41 5.08
N ASN A 36 -8.13 5.51 4.02
CA ASN A 36 -9.53 5.11 4.07
C ASN A 36 -9.73 3.61 4.22
N GLU A 37 -8.86 2.79 3.63
CA GLU A 37 -8.90 1.33 3.79
C GLU A 37 -8.56 0.92 5.23
N LYS A 38 -7.61 1.62 5.87
CA LYS A 38 -7.26 1.48 7.29
C LYS A 38 -8.12 2.41 8.18
N LYS A 39 -9.43 2.38 7.98
CA LYS A 39 -10.37 3.30 8.65
C LYS A 39 -10.30 3.23 10.18
N ASP A 40 -10.15 2.04 10.75
CA ASP A 40 -10.01 1.84 12.20
C ASP A 40 -8.78 2.57 12.79
N VAL A 41 -7.65 2.50 12.08
CA VAL A 41 -6.44 3.23 12.43
C VAL A 41 -6.65 4.72 12.23
N ASN A 42 -7.26 5.13 11.12
CA ASN A 42 -7.49 6.53 10.82
C ASN A 42 -8.46 7.19 11.80
N ASP A 43 -9.55 6.53 12.18
CA ASP A 43 -10.53 7.06 13.14
C ASP A 43 -9.88 7.28 14.51
N ARG A 44 -8.93 6.41 14.89
CA ARG A 44 -8.19 6.50 16.16
C ARG A 44 -7.08 7.56 16.14
N PHE A 45 -6.29 7.61 15.07
CA PHE A 45 -5.06 8.41 15.03
C PHE A 45 -5.15 9.66 14.16
N LYS A 46 -6.23 9.82 13.38
CA LYS A 46 -6.49 10.94 12.46
C LYS A 46 -5.30 11.22 11.56
N VAL A 47 -4.87 10.19 10.82
CA VAL A 47 -3.68 10.23 9.98
C VAL A 47 -3.95 11.12 8.78
N ASP A 48 -3.18 12.19 8.62
CA ASP A 48 -3.19 12.99 7.40
C ASP A 48 -2.60 12.17 6.24
N PRO A 49 -3.37 11.87 5.17
CA PRO A 49 -2.88 11.12 4.03
C PRO A 49 -1.59 11.68 3.42
N ALA A 50 -1.41 13.01 3.44
CA ALA A 50 -0.23 13.65 2.87
C ALA A 50 1.07 13.28 3.62
N ARG A 51 0.98 12.79 4.86
CA ARG A 51 2.12 12.36 5.69
C ARG A 51 2.56 10.93 5.43
N LEU A 52 1.79 10.14 4.67
CA LEU A 52 2.20 8.79 4.30
C LEU A 52 3.42 8.84 3.37
N THR A 53 4.51 8.19 3.79
CA THR A 53 5.66 7.96 2.92
C THR A 53 5.50 6.59 2.25
N LEU A 54 5.41 6.59 0.93
CA LEU A 54 5.19 5.38 0.14
C LEU A 54 6.51 4.87 -0.43
N TYR A 55 6.74 3.56 -0.29
CA TYR A 55 7.88 2.86 -0.86
C TYR A 55 7.38 1.81 -1.84
N LEU A 56 8.04 1.70 -2.99
CA LEU A 56 7.83 0.59 -3.90
C LEU A 56 8.76 -0.55 -3.51
N ALA A 57 8.19 -1.67 -3.09
CA ALA A 57 8.96 -2.88 -2.86
C ALA A 57 9.16 -3.63 -4.18
N ARG A 58 10.38 -3.62 -4.69
CA ARG A 58 10.82 -4.52 -5.77
C ARG A 58 11.91 -5.43 -5.23
N LYS A 59 11.80 -6.73 -5.47
CA LYS A 59 12.85 -7.69 -5.11
C LYS A 59 14.10 -7.45 -5.96
N LYS A 60 15.26 -7.27 -5.32
CA LYS A 60 16.55 -7.05 -6.02
C LYS A 60 16.89 -8.28 -6.86
N GLY A 61 17.16 -8.08 -8.16
CA GLY A 61 17.53 -9.15 -9.09
C GLY A 61 16.38 -9.79 -9.85
N GLU A 62 15.12 -9.44 -9.58
CA GLU A 62 13.97 -9.92 -10.35
C GLU A 62 13.33 -8.80 -11.20
N ALA A 63 12.91 -9.14 -12.41
CA ALA A 63 12.06 -8.31 -13.27
C ALA A 63 10.58 -8.36 -12.86
N THR A 64 10.24 -9.26 -11.94
CA THR A 64 8.87 -9.57 -11.53
C THR A 64 8.51 -8.83 -10.25
N TRP A 65 7.32 -8.24 -10.23
CA TRP A 65 6.73 -7.68 -9.01
C TRP A 65 6.47 -8.80 -7.98
N MET A 66 6.58 -8.49 -6.69
CA MET A 66 6.35 -9.47 -5.63
C MET A 66 4.92 -10.00 -5.68
N LYS A 67 4.77 -11.34 -5.64
CA LYS A 67 3.47 -11.99 -5.43
C LYS A 67 3.06 -11.87 -3.96
N HIS A 68 1.75 -11.92 -3.73
CA HIS A 68 1.02 -11.78 -2.46
C HIS A 68 1.31 -12.86 -1.39
N ASP A 69 2.47 -13.52 -1.42
CA ASP A 69 2.72 -14.67 -0.54
C ASP A 69 3.29 -14.27 0.83
N HIS A 70 2.97 -15.10 1.84
CA HIS A 70 3.32 -14.96 3.26
C HIS A 70 4.83 -14.82 3.58
N THR A 71 5.71 -14.83 2.58
CA THR A 71 7.17 -14.69 2.74
C THR A 71 7.65 -13.23 2.85
N VAL A 72 6.73 -12.25 2.83
CA VAL A 72 7.02 -10.80 3.04
C VAL A 72 7.85 -10.51 4.30
N LYS A 73 7.82 -11.39 5.32
CA LYS A 73 8.67 -11.28 6.53
C LYS A 73 10.18 -11.26 6.23
N GLY A 74 10.64 -11.81 5.12
CA GLY A 74 12.07 -11.88 4.79
C GLY A 74 12.66 -10.60 4.20
N PHE A 75 11.86 -9.55 3.97
CA PHE A 75 12.27 -8.38 3.20
C PHE A 75 12.17 -7.04 3.95
N LEU A 76 11.54 -7.00 5.12
CA LEU A 76 11.41 -5.78 5.94
C LEU A 76 12.48 -5.67 7.01
#